data_AF-A0ABD3QH78-F1
#
_entry.id   AF-A0ABD3QH78-F1
#
_cell.length_a   1.000
_cell.length_b   1.000
_cell.length_c   1.000
_cell.angle_alpha   90.00
_cell.angle_beta   90.00
_cell.angle_gamma   90.00
#
_symmetry.space_group_name_H-M   'P 1'
#
loop_
_entity.id
_entity.type
_entity.pdbx_description
1 polymer ?
#
loop_
_entity_poly.entity_id
_entity_poly.type
_entity_poly.pdbx_seq_one_letter_code
_entity_poly.pdbx_strand_id
1 'polypeptide(L)'
;MTTILAMFLAILICGLTAAVSAETNTRYRIFPQRTSKEAAVVEWGHSAIISALDGAVATFGPQTSQGANFEVETGVVLADPIDGVGKGNKSNDEVDLSLSEFERSYPGKLANSDIVEGNMVIMTDSAGLSGVTMARIAKDSGAAALMVVNTDQTAGDFIYSLEPESDEEKAYAEKHIDIPVIMVSLQAGNVITTAMATDATDSAEVSKGAGLPERIRLYAGGDRPFFEDAMPGKPLVYLIHNMLTSEECDELLRMAEGKYERVDDTKGNNNYLENSFAAQNKGGDAINVDRTYLWKGGIAGKVIKDIDERMSQVMGFPTEHYSDFQVNKYVSGSGYRPRFDINEANGIMATVTIFLNDIPEGHGGELVFPKPGDAGDPVLIRPKKGLAVVHHNTDENYDFDQTTLHEELPLDGSSSVKYVAKKFVYLNPQPQAMRIVLPLIAMPFGGKLPKVFSMLQNLLIEKFGFATADLYFQKIVTMIPILFLILIASGVSSFVSNQMKQSDDESDKKSKKKVSSEKNGKSKTKSKKRD
;
A
#
# COMPACT_ATOMS: atom_id res chain seq x y z
N MET A 1 -7.22 38.73 47.67
CA MET A 1 -6.23 38.03 46.81
C MET A 1 -6.65 36.60 46.45
N THR A 2 -7.45 35.92 47.28
CA THR A 2 -7.93 34.55 47.06
C THR A 2 -9.09 34.41 46.06
N THR A 3 -9.88 35.46 45.85
CA THR A 3 -11.03 35.44 44.91
C THR A 3 -10.64 35.64 43.45
N ILE A 4 -9.56 36.37 43.15
CA ILE A 4 -9.07 36.59 41.78
C ILE A 4 -8.35 35.33 41.26
N LEU A 5 -7.66 34.60 42.15
CA LEU A 5 -6.97 33.36 41.80
C LEU A 5 -7.96 32.22 41.46
N ALA A 6 -9.12 32.18 42.12
CA ALA A 6 -10.18 31.22 41.82
C ALA A 6 -10.87 31.50 40.47
N MET A 7 -10.97 32.78 40.07
CA MET A 7 -11.54 33.17 38.78
C MET A 7 -10.59 32.86 37.61
N PHE A 8 -9.28 33.02 37.80
CA PHE A 8 -8.27 32.60 36.81
C PHE A 8 -8.17 31.08 36.68
N LEU A 9 -8.31 30.33 37.78
CA LEU A 9 -8.31 28.87 37.73
C LEU A 9 -9.59 28.30 37.08
N ALA A 10 -10.75 28.96 37.27
CA ALA A 10 -12.00 28.57 36.60
C ALA A 10 -11.97 28.86 35.09
N ILE A 11 -11.31 29.95 34.65
CA ILE A 11 -11.13 30.25 33.22
C ILE A 11 -10.09 29.30 32.59
N LEU A 12 -9.06 28.87 33.33
CA LEU A 12 -8.08 27.88 32.85
C LEU A 12 -8.67 26.46 32.77
N ILE A 13 -9.58 26.09 33.69
CA ILE A 13 -10.24 24.78 33.68
C ILE A 13 -11.35 24.73 32.63
N CYS A 14 -12.11 25.81 32.41
CA CYS A 14 -13.04 25.90 31.28
C CYS A 14 -12.34 25.94 29.91
N GLY A 15 -11.09 26.40 29.85
CA GLY A 15 -10.26 26.37 28.65
C GLY A 15 -9.69 24.99 28.29
N LEU A 16 -9.60 24.06 29.26
CA LEU A 16 -9.14 22.68 29.02
C LEU A 16 -10.28 21.68 28.80
N THR A 17 -11.50 21.98 29.24
CA THR A 17 -12.68 21.14 28.96
C THR A 17 -13.42 21.51 27.67
N ALA A 18 -13.04 22.60 27.00
CA ALA A 18 -13.60 23.02 25.71
C ALA A 18 -12.87 22.45 24.49
N ALA A 19 -11.86 21.59 24.68
CA ALA A 19 -11.21 20.83 23.60
C ALA A 19 -11.79 19.42 23.40
N VAL A 20 -12.77 19.05 24.23
CA VAL A 20 -13.58 17.83 24.08
C VAL A 20 -14.98 18.32 23.70
N SER A 21 -15.44 17.97 22.50
CA SER A 21 -16.70 18.44 21.88
C SER A 21 -16.65 19.79 21.14
N ALA A 22 -15.53 20.12 20.49
CA ALA A 22 -15.62 20.89 19.26
C ALA A 22 -16.03 19.94 18.13
N GLU A 23 -17.34 19.67 18.01
CA GLU A 23 -17.95 19.47 16.69
C GLU A 23 -17.83 20.81 15.96
N THR A 24 -16.60 21.20 15.60
CA THR A 24 -16.45 22.10 14.45
C THR A 24 -17.01 21.32 13.28
N ASN A 25 -17.97 21.94 12.61
CA ASN A 25 -18.58 21.54 11.35
C ASN A 25 -17.51 21.53 10.23
N THR A 26 -16.46 20.75 10.45
CA THR A 26 -15.32 20.52 9.57
C THR A 26 -15.77 19.31 8.76
N ARG A 27 -16.23 19.53 7.54
CA ARG A 27 -16.56 18.43 6.65
C ARG A 27 -15.27 17.71 6.30
N TYR A 28 -15.01 16.59 6.96
CA TYR A 28 -13.98 15.68 6.50
C TYR A 28 -14.42 15.11 5.15
N ARG A 29 -13.49 15.02 4.20
CA ARG A 29 -13.63 14.12 3.06
C ARG A 29 -13.32 12.71 3.53
N ILE A 30 -14.33 11.85 3.48
CA ILE A 30 -14.24 10.49 4.02
C ILE A 30 -13.88 9.52 2.90
N PHE A 31 -12.94 8.63 3.20
CA PHE A 31 -12.44 7.58 2.32
C PHE A 31 -12.41 6.21 3.03
N PRO A 32 -12.40 5.09 2.30
CA PRO A 32 -12.58 5.02 0.84
C PRO A 32 -14.01 5.37 0.41
N GLN A 33 -14.14 5.99 -0.76
CA GLN A 33 -15.41 6.22 -1.46
C GLN A 33 -15.67 5.11 -2.46
N ARG A 34 -14.59 4.50 -2.98
CA ARG A 34 -14.66 3.38 -3.92
C ARG A 34 -14.69 2.03 -3.23
N THR A 35 -15.19 1.02 -3.94
CA THR A 35 -15.17 -0.37 -3.46
C THR A 35 -14.64 -1.35 -4.52
N SER A 36 -14.12 -2.50 -4.11
CA SER A 36 -13.63 -3.51 -5.07
C SER A 36 -14.73 -4.07 -5.98
N LYS A 37 -16.01 -3.91 -5.62
CA LYS A 37 -17.15 -4.38 -6.42
C LYS A 37 -17.43 -3.50 -7.63
N GLU A 38 -17.03 -2.23 -7.59
CA GLU A 38 -17.21 -1.29 -8.71
C GLU A 38 -15.91 -1.12 -9.50
N ALA A 39 -14.84 -1.85 -9.19
CA ALA A 39 -13.61 -1.80 -9.96
C ALA A 39 -13.78 -2.50 -11.32
N ALA A 40 -13.51 -1.78 -12.40
CA ALA A 40 -13.45 -2.32 -13.75
C ALA A 40 -12.09 -2.00 -14.38
N VAL A 41 -11.69 -2.85 -15.33
CA VAL A 41 -10.46 -2.70 -16.08
C VAL A 41 -10.76 -2.73 -17.56
N VAL A 42 -10.22 -1.74 -18.27
CA VAL A 42 -10.17 -1.72 -19.74
C VAL A 42 -8.76 -2.04 -20.18
N GLU A 43 -8.59 -3.13 -20.92
CA GLU A 43 -7.30 -3.55 -21.46
C GLU A 43 -7.24 -3.51 -22.98
N TRP A 44 -6.06 -3.17 -23.50
CA TRP A 44 -5.74 -3.27 -24.92
C TRP A 44 -4.27 -3.60 -25.12
N GLY A 45 -3.93 -3.98 -26.35
CA GLY A 45 -2.57 -4.31 -26.76
C GLY A 45 -2.44 -5.72 -27.32
N HIS A 46 -1.20 -6.12 -27.53
CA HIS A 46 -0.85 -7.41 -28.12
C HIS A 46 0.03 -8.18 -27.13
N SER A 47 0.19 -9.50 -27.32
CA SER A 47 0.79 -10.47 -26.38
C SER A 47 2.13 -10.12 -25.71
N ALA A 48 2.82 -9.05 -26.10
CA ALA A 48 4.06 -8.55 -25.49
C ALA A 48 3.92 -7.25 -24.68
N ILE A 49 2.91 -6.42 -24.94
CA ILE A 49 2.66 -5.15 -24.25
C ILE A 49 1.15 -5.01 -24.04
N ILE A 50 0.72 -5.14 -22.79
CA ILE A 50 -0.68 -4.95 -22.38
C ILE A 50 -0.75 -3.66 -21.59
N SER A 51 -1.60 -2.75 -22.05
CA SER A 51 -1.96 -1.53 -21.34
C SER A 51 -3.33 -1.71 -20.72
N ALA A 52 -3.52 -1.12 -19.54
CA ALA A 52 -4.75 -1.22 -18.78
C ALA A 52 -5.13 0.14 -18.21
N LEU A 53 -6.43 0.39 -18.10
CA LEU A 53 -7.01 1.53 -17.40
C LEU A 53 -7.98 1.05 -16.34
N ASP A 54 -7.97 1.73 -15.21
CA ASP A 54 -8.94 1.50 -14.15
C ASP A 54 -10.17 2.40 -14.38
N GLY A 55 -11.35 1.85 -14.10
CA GLY A 55 -12.61 2.57 -14.11
C GLY A 55 -13.51 2.19 -12.94
N ALA A 56 -14.53 3.00 -12.69
CA ALA A 56 -15.61 2.68 -11.76
C ALA A 56 -16.87 2.30 -12.54
N VAL A 57 -17.44 1.15 -12.22
CA VAL A 57 -18.71 0.68 -12.77
C VAL A 57 -19.85 1.52 -12.19
N ALA A 58 -20.78 1.95 -13.03
CA ALA A 58 -21.99 2.62 -12.60
C ALA A 58 -22.86 1.71 -11.73
N THR A 59 -23.64 2.29 -10.82
CA THR A 59 -24.59 1.55 -9.96
C THR A 59 -25.77 0.95 -10.71
N PHE A 60 -25.89 1.23 -12.01
CA PHE A 60 -26.91 0.73 -12.93
C PHE A 60 -26.28 0.03 -14.14
N GLY A 61 -27.09 -0.72 -14.89
CA GLY A 61 -26.60 -1.62 -15.93
C GLY A 61 -25.99 -2.91 -15.37
N PRO A 62 -25.41 -3.77 -16.23
CA PRO A 62 -24.69 -4.96 -15.83
C PRO A 62 -23.58 -4.62 -14.82
N GLN A 63 -23.52 -5.39 -13.74
CA GLN A 63 -22.56 -5.19 -12.65
C GLN A 63 -21.39 -6.19 -12.77
N THR A 64 -20.27 -5.91 -12.12
CA THR A 64 -19.07 -6.80 -12.11
C THR A 64 -19.36 -8.24 -11.67
N SER A 65 -20.38 -8.43 -10.83
CA SER A 65 -20.84 -9.76 -10.39
C SER A 65 -21.53 -10.57 -11.51
N GLN A 66 -21.98 -9.90 -12.57
CA GLN A 66 -22.65 -10.49 -13.73
C GLN A 66 -21.65 -10.65 -14.88
N GLY A 67 -20.56 -11.40 -14.67
CA GLY A 67 -19.44 -11.47 -15.63
C GLY A 67 -19.85 -11.74 -17.08
N ALA A 68 -20.85 -12.59 -17.34
CA ALA A 68 -21.33 -12.88 -18.70
C ALA A 68 -21.97 -11.67 -19.42
N ASN A 69 -22.51 -10.72 -18.68
CA ASN A 69 -23.15 -9.51 -19.21
C ASN A 69 -22.24 -8.28 -19.08
N PHE A 70 -21.25 -8.32 -18.18
CA PHE A 70 -20.33 -7.22 -17.93
C PHE A 70 -19.07 -7.29 -18.78
N GLU A 71 -18.52 -8.49 -19.02
CA GLU A 71 -17.31 -8.64 -19.81
C GLU A 71 -17.62 -8.45 -21.30
N VAL A 72 -16.96 -7.47 -21.91
CA VAL A 72 -17.15 -7.14 -23.33
C VAL A 72 -15.79 -7.07 -24.00
N GLU A 73 -15.66 -7.72 -25.15
CA GLU A 73 -14.51 -7.58 -26.02
C GLU A 73 -14.98 -7.03 -27.36
N THR A 74 -14.58 -5.79 -27.66
CA THR A 74 -15.10 -5.07 -28.82
C THR A 74 -14.14 -3.98 -29.31
N GLY A 75 -14.41 -3.37 -30.46
CA GLY A 75 -13.76 -2.15 -30.90
C GLY A 75 -14.20 -0.96 -30.06
N VAL A 76 -13.49 0.16 -30.19
CA VAL A 76 -13.79 1.39 -29.45
C VAL A 76 -13.92 2.56 -30.40
N VAL A 77 -14.93 3.40 -30.15
CA VAL A 77 -15.23 4.58 -30.97
C VAL A 77 -15.52 5.79 -30.07
N LEU A 78 -15.22 6.98 -30.56
CA LEU A 78 -15.65 8.22 -29.92
C LEU A 78 -17.11 8.50 -30.26
N ALA A 79 -17.88 9.00 -29.30
CA ALA A 79 -19.22 9.53 -29.58
C ALA A 79 -19.14 10.74 -30.52
N ASP A 80 -20.11 10.88 -31.42
CA ASP A 80 -20.34 12.11 -32.17
C ASP A 80 -21.81 12.54 -32.00
N PRO A 81 -22.09 13.66 -31.32
CA PRO A 81 -21.16 14.51 -30.58
C PRO A 81 -20.49 13.82 -29.38
N ILE A 82 -19.28 14.24 -29.03
CA ILE A 82 -18.47 13.60 -27.96
C ILE A 82 -19.14 13.64 -26.58
N ASP A 83 -19.99 14.63 -26.35
CA ASP A 83 -20.74 14.85 -25.11
C ASP A 83 -22.20 14.37 -25.20
N GLY A 84 -22.54 13.64 -26.27
CA GLY A 84 -23.87 13.05 -26.51
C GLY A 84 -24.93 14.00 -27.08
N VAL A 85 -24.70 15.32 -27.06
CA VAL A 85 -25.69 16.35 -27.49
C VAL A 85 -25.15 17.39 -28.46
N GLY A 86 -23.86 17.70 -28.37
CA GLY A 86 -23.20 18.74 -29.15
C GLY A 86 -23.74 20.14 -28.88
N LYS A 87 -23.36 21.10 -29.75
CA LYS A 87 -23.77 22.51 -29.64
C LYS A 87 -25.22 22.79 -30.04
N GLY A 88 -26.00 21.77 -30.40
CA GLY A 88 -27.32 21.96 -30.99
C GLY A 88 -28.24 20.77 -30.78
N ASN A 89 -28.83 20.65 -29.59
CA ASN A 89 -30.14 20.02 -29.40
C ASN A 89 -30.69 20.26 -27.98
N LYS A 90 -30.87 21.53 -27.61
CA LYS A 90 -32.05 21.86 -26.80
C LYS A 90 -33.19 21.97 -27.80
N SER A 91 -33.93 20.87 -28.01
CA SER A 91 -35.04 20.84 -28.95
C SER A 91 -35.97 22.03 -28.70
N ASN A 92 -36.08 22.92 -29.68
CA ASN A 92 -37.04 24.02 -29.71
C ASN A 92 -38.42 23.55 -30.27
N ASP A 93 -38.67 22.25 -30.30
CA ASP A 93 -39.94 21.68 -30.75
C ASP A 93 -40.93 21.56 -29.57
N GLU A 94 -42.23 21.65 -29.87
CA GLU A 94 -43.34 21.70 -28.92
C GLU A 94 -43.12 20.82 -27.68
N VAL A 95 -43.02 21.47 -26.52
CA VAL A 95 -42.87 20.79 -25.22
C VAL A 95 -44.11 19.93 -25.00
N ASP A 96 -44.00 18.62 -25.22
CA ASP A 96 -45.06 17.69 -24.87
C ASP A 96 -45.19 17.65 -23.35
N LEU A 97 -46.17 18.40 -22.84
CA LEU A 97 -46.43 18.54 -21.43
C LEU A 97 -46.84 17.22 -20.74
N SER A 98 -47.11 16.16 -21.50
CA SER A 98 -47.44 14.83 -20.99
C SER A 98 -46.23 13.98 -20.62
N LEU A 99 -45.05 14.28 -21.16
CA LEU A 99 -43.79 13.58 -20.87
C LEU A 99 -43.13 14.14 -19.60
N SER A 100 -42.35 13.32 -18.89
CA SER A 100 -41.56 13.78 -17.74
C SER A 100 -40.39 14.67 -18.17
N GLU A 101 -39.76 15.36 -17.22
CA GLU A 101 -38.55 16.16 -17.50
C GLU A 101 -37.41 15.29 -18.04
N PHE A 102 -37.25 14.07 -17.51
CA PHE A 102 -36.29 13.08 -17.96
C PHE A 102 -36.55 12.60 -19.40
N GLU A 103 -37.80 12.42 -19.80
CA GLU A 103 -38.12 12.03 -21.18
C GLU A 103 -37.95 13.19 -22.16
N ARG A 104 -38.22 14.42 -21.74
CA ARG A 104 -38.02 15.63 -22.57
C ARG A 104 -36.55 16.00 -22.76
N SER A 105 -35.70 15.69 -21.79
CA SER A 105 -34.27 16.00 -21.85
C SER A 105 -33.47 15.00 -22.69
N TYR A 106 -34.09 13.91 -23.17
CA TYR A 106 -33.43 12.90 -23.97
C TYR A 106 -33.12 13.41 -25.39
N PRO A 107 -31.83 13.46 -25.79
CA PRO A 107 -31.43 14.09 -27.04
C PRO A 107 -31.50 13.19 -28.28
N GLY A 108 -31.74 11.89 -28.10
CA GLY A 108 -31.75 10.90 -29.18
C GLY A 108 -30.43 10.15 -29.37
N LYS A 109 -30.28 9.51 -30.53
CA LYS A 109 -29.11 8.71 -30.89
C LYS A 109 -27.92 9.58 -31.32
N LEU A 110 -26.72 9.03 -31.21
CA LEU A 110 -25.50 9.62 -31.73
C LEU A 110 -25.55 9.73 -33.26
N ALA A 111 -24.93 10.78 -33.81
CA ALA A 111 -24.85 11.03 -35.24
C ALA A 111 -24.11 9.91 -35.98
N ASN A 112 -23.12 9.31 -35.31
CA ASN A 112 -22.31 8.19 -35.80
C ASN A 112 -22.81 6.82 -35.31
N SER A 113 -24.12 6.67 -35.09
CA SER A 113 -24.72 5.41 -34.60
C SER A 113 -24.41 4.18 -35.46
N ASP A 114 -24.10 4.36 -36.75
CA ASP A 114 -23.71 3.31 -37.68
C ASP A 114 -22.37 2.65 -37.35
N ILE A 115 -21.41 3.42 -36.80
CA ILE A 115 -20.12 2.90 -36.35
C ILE A 115 -20.11 2.55 -34.85
N VAL A 116 -21.07 3.06 -34.08
CA VAL A 116 -21.24 2.74 -32.65
C VAL A 116 -21.79 1.33 -32.45
N GLU A 117 -22.58 0.83 -33.41
CA GLU A 117 -23.21 -0.49 -33.31
C GLU A 117 -22.19 -1.61 -33.02
N GLY A 118 -22.36 -2.26 -31.86
CA GLY A 118 -21.50 -3.34 -31.40
C GLY A 118 -20.17 -2.90 -30.78
N ASN A 119 -19.79 -1.63 -30.82
CA ASN A 119 -18.55 -1.08 -30.26
C ASN A 119 -18.76 -0.48 -28.87
N MET A 120 -17.68 -0.36 -28.09
CA MET A 120 -17.69 0.49 -26.90
C MET A 120 -17.63 1.96 -27.36
N VAL A 121 -18.51 2.79 -26.82
CA VAL A 121 -18.49 4.22 -27.09
C VAL A 121 -17.85 4.98 -25.93
N ILE A 122 -16.97 5.92 -26.26
CA ILE A 122 -16.38 6.88 -25.32
C ILE A 122 -17.16 8.18 -25.40
N MET A 123 -17.64 8.67 -24.26
CA MET A 123 -18.39 9.92 -24.14
C MET A 123 -17.81 10.79 -23.02
N THR A 124 -17.88 12.11 -23.16
CA THR A 124 -17.49 13.06 -22.10
C THR A 124 -18.71 13.55 -21.34
N ASP A 125 -18.57 13.77 -20.03
CA ASP A 125 -19.64 14.31 -19.17
C ASP A 125 -19.83 15.83 -19.26
N SER A 126 -19.09 16.52 -20.14
CA SER A 126 -19.06 17.98 -20.27
C SER A 126 -20.41 18.66 -20.53
N ALA A 127 -21.39 17.93 -21.08
CA ALA A 127 -22.73 18.43 -21.32
C ALA A 127 -23.62 18.46 -20.06
N GLY A 128 -23.15 17.90 -18.93
CA GLY A 128 -23.92 17.81 -17.69
C GLY A 128 -25.14 16.88 -17.81
N LEU A 129 -25.05 15.86 -18.67
CA LEU A 129 -26.06 14.81 -18.75
C LEU A 129 -25.89 13.83 -17.58
N SER A 130 -27.00 13.31 -17.06
CA SER A 130 -26.95 12.23 -16.08
C SER A 130 -26.32 10.97 -16.68
N GLY A 131 -25.69 10.16 -15.83
CA GLY A 131 -25.10 8.88 -16.25
C GLY A 131 -26.11 7.97 -16.96
N VAL A 132 -27.36 7.95 -16.50
CA VAL A 132 -28.43 7.16 -17.10
C VAL A 132 -28.81 7.68 -18.48
N THR A 133 -28.83 9.00 -18.68
CA THR A 133 -29.10 9.61 -19.99
C THR A 133 -27.99 9.27 -20.99
N MET A 134 -26.71 9.39 -20.60
CA MET A 134 -25.59 8.98 -21.45
C MET A 134 -25.65 7.50 -21.81
N ALA A 135 -25.97 6.64 -20.85
CA ALA A 135 -26.15 5.21 -21.09
C ALA A 135 -27.31 4.91 -22.05
N ARG A 136 -28.42 5.65 -21.94
CA ARG A 136 -29.55 5.56 -22.86
C ARG A 136 -29.15 5.95 -24.28
N ILE A 137 -28.43 7.07 -24.46
CA ILE A 137 -27.93 7.53 -25.76
C ILE A 137 -27.04 6.45 -26.40
N ALA A 138 -26.07 5.92 -25.65
CA ALA A 138 -25.15 4.90 -26.11
C ALA A 138 -25.89 3.62 -26.51
N LYS A 139 -26.75 3.12 -25.64
CA LYS A 139 -27.54 1.90 -25.87
C LYS A 139 -28.47 2.05 -27.07
N ASP A 140 -29.24 3.14 -27.16
CA ASP A 140 -30.15 3.35 -28.29
C ASP A 140 -29.39 3.53 -29.60
N SER A 141 -28.12 3.95 -29.55
CA SER A 141 -27.18 4.00 -30.67
C SER A 141 -26.53 2.64 -31.00
N GLY A 142 -26.83 1.58 -30.24
CA GLY A 142 -26.34 0.22 -30.49
C GLY A 142 -25.00 -0.11 -29.83
N ALA A 143 -24.50 0.71 -28.91
CA ALA A 143 -23.23 0.47 -28.24
C ALA A 143 -23.25 -0.84 -27.44
N ALA A 144 -22.12 -1.55 -27.41
CA ALA A 144 -21.95 -2.74 -26.57
C ALA A 144 -21.55 -2.40 -25.12
N ALA A 145 -20.94 -1.24 -24.91
CA ALA A 145 -20.58 -0.69 -23.61
C ALA A 145 -20.40 0.83 -23.71
N LEU A 146 -20.47 1.52 -22.58
CA LEU A 146 -20.22 2.96 -22.47
C LEU A 146 -19.06 3.23 -21.51
N MET A 147 -18.09 4.01 -21.97
CA MET A 147 -17.05 4.60 -21.13
C MET A 147 -17.24 6.12 -21.06
N VAL A 148 -17.54 6.61 -19.86
CA VAL A 148 -17.68 8.03 -19.57
C VAL A 148 -16.35 8.58 -19.07
N VAL A 149 -15.87 9.64 -19.69
CA VAL A 149 -14.66 10.36 -19.28
C VAL A 149 -15.07 11.58 -18.46
N ASN A 150 -14.57 11.66 -17.22
CA ASN A 150 -14.75 12.83 -16.37
C ASN A 150 -13.94 14.01 -16.93
N THR A 151 -14.61 15.09 -17.27
CA THR A 151 -14.02 16.32 -17.85
C THR A 151 -14.06 17.53 -16.92
N ASP A 152 -14.39 17.34 -15.64
CA ASP A 152 -14.34 18.40 -14.65
C ASP A 152 -12.93 19.01 -14.59
N GLN A 153 -12.83 20.33 -14.78
CA GLN A 153 -11.53 21.02 -14.80
C GLN A 153 -10.85 21.06 -13.43
N THR A 154 -11.61 20.89 -12.36
CA THR A 154 -11.14 20.88 -10.97
C THR A 154 -10.99 19.48 -10.39
N ALA A 155 -11.70 18.52 -10.97
CA ALA A 155 -11.85 17.17 -10.44
C ALA A 155 -11.76 16.06 -11.53
N GLY A 156 -11.15 16.33 -12.68
CA GLY A 156 -11.12 15.42 -13.82
C GLY A 156 -10.37 14.10 -13.58
N ASP A 157 -9.49 14.07 -12.57
CA ASP A 157 -8.78 12.84 -12.19
C ASP A 157 -9.59 11.94 -11.25
N PHE A 158 -10.69 12.44 -10.67
CA PHE A 158 -11.53 11.63 -9.79
C PHE A 158 -12.36 10.62 -10.59
N ILE A 159 -12.35 9.38 -10.09
CA ILE A 159 -13.13 8.27 -10.61
C ILE A 159 -14.18 7.90 -9.54
N TYR A 160 -15.45 7.86 -9.91
CA TYR A 160 -16.54 7.48 -9.02
C TYR A 160 -17.62 6.69 -9.77
N SER A 161 -18.43 5.94 -9.03
CA SER A 161 -19.56 5.23 -9.61
C SER A 161 -20.67 6.22 -9.99
N LEU A 162 -21.13 6.17 -11.24
CA LEU A 162 -22.29 6.94 -11.67
C LEU A 162 -23.57 6.41 -11.02
N GLU A 163 -24.41 7.32 -10.53
CA GLU A 163 -25.68 7.02 -9.89
C GLU A 163 -26.85 7.66 -10.66
N PRO A 164 -28.05 7.04 -10.67
CA PRO A 164 -29.26 7.70 -11.16
C PRO A 164 -29.57 8.93 -10.30
N GLU A 165 -29.89 10.05 -10.95
CA GLU A 165 -30.14 11.32 -10.23
C GLU A 165 -31.57 11.43 -9.70
N SER A 166 -32.48 10.56 -10.17
CA SER A 166 -33.87 10.50 -9.73
C SER A 166 -34.41 9.06 -9.69
N ASP A 167 -35.50 8.86 -8.95
CA ASP A 167 -36.21 7.57 -8.90
C ASP A 167 -36.72 7.13 -10.29
N GLU A 168 -37.06 8.10 -11.15
CA GLU A 168 -37.49 7.83 -12.51
C GLU A 168 -36.34 7.29 -13.37
N GLU A 169 -35.17 7.93 -13.30
CA GLU A 169 -33.95 7.44 -13.96
C GLU A 169 -33.58 6.05 -13.47
N LYS A 170 -33.67 5.82 -12.16
CA LYS A 170 -33.38 4.51 -11.56
C LYS A 170 -34.31 3.43 -12.12
N ALA A 171 -35.62 3.69 -12.15
CA ALA A 171 -36.60 2.75 -12.68
C ALA A 171 -36.41 2.51 -14.20
N TYR A 172 -36.03 3.55 -14.94
CA TYR A 172 -35.68 3.41 -16.36
C TYR A 172 -34.44 2.53 -16.52
N ALA A 173 -33.39 2.80 -15.76
CA ALA A 173 -32.10 2.13 -15.85
C ALA A 173 -32.22 0.64 -15.52
N GLU A 174 -32.93 0.28 -14.44
CA GLU A 174 -33.17 -1.11 -14.04
C GLU A 174 -33.88 -1.94 -15.12
N LYS A 175 -34.75 -1.30 -15.92
CA LYS A 175 -35.55 -1.98 -16.94
C LYS A 175 -34.94 -1.96 -18.33
N HIS A 176 -34.17 -0.92 -18.67
CA HIS A 176 -33.76 -0.68 -20.04
C HIS A 176 -32.25 -0.61 -20.23
N ILE A 177 -31.43 -0.32 -19.22
CA ILE A 177 -29.97 -0.23 -19.42
C ILE A 177 -29.37 -1.62 -19.18
N ASP A 178 -28.96 -2.26 -20.27
CA ASP A 178 -28.43 -3.63 -20.32
C ASP A 178 -26.98 -3.68 -20.85
N ILE A 179 -26.35 -2.53 -21.04
CA ILE A 179 -24.94 -2.39 -21.44
C ILE A 179 -24.07 -1.98 -20.25
N PRO A 180 -22.83 -2.47 -20.15
CA PRO A 180 -21.90 -2.02 -19.10
C PRO A 180 -21.59 -0.53 -19.24
N VAL A 181 -21.58 0.17 -18.10
CA VAL A 181 -21.25 1.59 -18.02
C VAL A 181 -20.14 1.77 -17.01
N ILE A 182 -19.04 2.41 -17.44
CA ILE A 182 -17.91 2.74 -16.58
C ILE A 182 -17.58 4.22 -16.67
N MET A 183 -17.04 4.78 -15.59
CA MET A 183 -16.42 6.09 -15.55
C MET A 183 -14.91 5.96 -15.38
N VAL A 184 -14.17 6.78 -16.11
CA VAL A 184 -12.71 6.88 -16.05
C VAL A 184 -12.29 8.34 -15.89
N SER A 185 -11.06 8.55 -15.42
CA SER A 185 -10.48 9.89 -15.32
C SER A 185 -10.17 10.50 -16.69
N LEU A 186 -10.00 11.83 -16.73
CA LEU A 186 -9.51 12.53 -17.90
C LEU A 186 -8.17 11.99 -18.39
N GLN A 187 -7.25 11.70 -17.46
CA GLN A 187 -5.96 11.12 -17.79
C GLN A 187 -6.11 9.75 -18.46
N ALA A 188 -6.99 8.88 -17.95
CA ALA A 188 -7.29 7.60 -18.56
C ALA A 188 -7.87 7.76 -19.98
N GLY A 189 -8.79 8.72 -20.15
CA GLY A 189 -9.33 9.10 -21.46
C GLY A 189 -8.25 9.57 -22.45
N ASN A 190 -7.27 10.35 -21.99
CA ASN A 190 -6.15 10.79 -22.82
C ASN A 190 -5.22 9.64 -23.20
N VAL A 191 -4.96 8.70 -22.28
CA VAL A 191 -4.11 7.53 -22.54
C VAL A 191 -4.72 6.62 -23.61
N ILE A 192 -6.03 6.33 -23.54
CA ILE A 192 -6.68 5.46 -24.53
C ILE A 192 -6.81 6.13 -25.90
N THR A 193 -7.11 7.44 -25.95
CA THR A 193 -7.25 8.19 -27.21
C THR A 193 -5.93 8.37 -27.95
N THR A 194 -4.80 8.30 -27.24
CA THR A 194 -3.44 8.42 -27.81
C THR A 194 -2.70 7.09 -27.90
N ALA A 195 -3.33 5.97 -27.53
CA ALA A 195 -2.69 4.65 -27.40
C ALA A 195 -1.92 4.18 -28.65
N MET A 196 -2.46 4.45 -29.83
CA MET A 196 -1.90 4.08 -31.14
C MET A 196 -1.40 5.29 -31.94
N ALA A 197 -1.39 6.49 -31.33
CA ALA A 197 -0.90 7.69 -31.98
C ALA A 197 0.62 7.62 -32.17
N THR A 198 1.10 8.12 -33.31
CA THR A 198 2.54 8.25 -33.61
C THR A 198 2.91 9.72 -33.71
N ASP A 199 4.20 10.05 -33.66
CA ASP A 199 4.69 11.42 -33.86
C ASP A 199 4.27 12.04 -35.21
N ALA A 200 3.85 11.21 -36.17
CA ALA A 200 3.35 11.63 -37.47
C ALA A 200 1.83 11.79 -37.55
N THR A 201 1.09 11.39 -36.51
CA THR A 201 -0.38 11.48 -36.47
C THR A 201 -0.82 12.90 -36.12
N ASP A 202 -1.64 13.51 -36.97
CA ASP A 202 -2.19 14.86 -36.72
C ASP A 202 -3.07 14.84 -35.46
N SER A 203 -2.89 15.82 -34.58
CA SER A 203 -3.67 15.96 -33.34
C SER A 203 -5.17 16.09 -33.63
N ALA A 204 -5.54 16.70 -34.75
CA ALA A 204 -6.95 16.81 -35.17
C ALA A 204 -7.58 15.46 -35.53
N GLU A 205 -6.78 14.50 -36.01
CA GLU A 205 -7.24 13.14 -36.31
C GLU A 205 -7.25 12.27 -35.04
N VAL A 206 -6.30 12.48 -34.11
CA VAL A 206 -6.32 11.86 -32.78
C VAL A 206 -7.60 12.23 -32.03
N SER A 207 -8.02 13.50 -32.07
CA SER A 207 -9.29 13.94 -31.46
C SER A 207 -10.55 13.36 -32.12
N LYS A 208 -10.43 12.73 -33.30
CA LYS A 208 -11.50 11.96 -33.96
C LYS A 208 -11.38 10.45 -33.72
N GLY A 209 -10.45 10.02 -32.89
CA GLY A 209 -10.26 8.61 -32.53
C GLY A 209 -9.18 7.88 -33.33
N ALA A 210 -8.36 8.56 -34.14
CA ALA A 210 -7.31 7.88 -34.93
C ALA A 210 -6.22 7.22 -34.06
N GLY A 211 -6.08 7.62 -32.79
CA GLY A 211 -5.16 7.01 -31.83
C GLY A 211 -5.79 5.92 -30.96
N LEU A 212 -7.06 5.59 -31.16
CA LEU A 212 -7.72 4.53 -30.39
C LEU A 212 -7.18 3.15 -30.74
N PRO A 213 -7.16 2.21 -29.78
CA PRO A 213 -6.87 0.81 -30.08
C PRO A 213 -7.97 0.19 -30.95
N GLU A 214 -7.62 -0.74 -31.83
CA GLU A 214 -8.61 -1.43 -32.68
C GLU A 214 -9.58 -2.30 -31.86
N ARG A 215 -9.14 -2.79 -30.72
CA ARG A 215 -9.89 -3.71 -29.85
C ARG A 215 -9.51 -3.49 -28.40
N ILE A 216 -10.51 -3.56 -27.55
CA ILE A 216 -10.38 -3.49 -26.11
C ILE A 216 -11.13 -4.64 -25.44
N ARG A 217 -10.76 -4.94 -24.20
CA ARG A 217 -11.50 -5.83 -23.31
C ARG A 217 -11.87 -5.08 -22.04
N LEU A 218 -13.16 -5.00 -21.76
CA LEU A 218 -13.70 -4.58 -20.48
C LEU A 218 -13.97 -5.82 -19.63
N TYR A 219 -13.47 -5.83 -18.40
CA TYR A 219 -13.76 -6.90 -17.45
C TYR A 219 -13.71 -6.39 -16.01
N ALA A 220 -14.24 -7.20 -15.08
CA ALA A 220 -14.25 -6.86 -13.66
C ALA A 220 -12.82 -6.83 -13.10
N GLY A 221 -12.47 -5.77 -12.37
CA GLY A 221 -11.13 -5.63 -11.78
C GLY A 221 -10.82 -6.69 -10.72
N GLY A 222 -11.84 -7.25 -10.07
CA GLY A 222 -11.70 -8.32 -9.08
C GLY A 222 -10.77 -7.92 -7.94
N ASP A 223 -9.76 -8.75 -7.67
CA ASP A 223 -8.74 -8.53 -6.63
C ASP A 223 -7.54 -7.71 -7.13
N ARG A 224 -7.59 -7.16 -8.35
CA ARG A 224 -6.51 -6.30 -8.86
C ARG A 224 -6.40 -5.03 -8.01
N PRO A 225 -5.19 -4.58 -7.67
CA PRO A 225 -5.01 -3.28 -7.05
C PRO A 225 -5.46 -2.14 -7.96
N PHE A 226 -6.19 -1.18 -7.41
CA PHE A 226 -6.60 0.04 -8.11
C PHE A 226 -6.51 1.25 -7.19
N PHE A 227 -6.38 2.44 -7.79
CA PHE A 227 -6.09 3.67 -7.09
C PHE A 227 -7.35 4.50 -6.78
N GLU A 228 -7.32 5.22 -5.66
CA GLU A 228 -8.29 6.25 -5.33
C GLU A 228 -7.56 7.45 -4.71
N ASP A 229 -7.64 8.61 -5.37
CA ASP A 229 -6.94 9.81 -4.93
C ASP A 229 -7.68 10.48 -3.78
N ALA A 230 -7.06 10.48 -2.60
CA ALA A 230 -7.58 11.19 -1.44
C ALA A 230 -7.22 12.68 -1.51
N MET A 231 -5.98 12.95 -1.92
CA MET A 231 -5.38 14.27 -2.04
C MET A 231 -4.29 14.25 -3.13
N PRO A 232 -4.52 14.83 -4.31
CA PRO A 232 -3.52 14.86 -5.40
C PRO A 232 -2.43 15.94 -5.19
N GLY A 233 -2.57 16.78 -4.17
CA GLY A 233 -1.74 17.96 -3.94
C GLY A 233 -0.68 17.78 -2.85
N LYS A 234 -0.66 18.71 -1.89
CA LYS A 234 0.29 18.71 -0.76
C LYS A 234 -0.46 18.45 0.56
N PRO A 235 -0.36 17.24 1.15
CA PRO A 235 0.51 16.13 0.75
C PRO A 235 -0.15 15.26 -0.32
N LEU A 236 0.66 14.56 -1.12
CA LEU A 236 0.15 13.56 -2.04
C LEU A 236 -0.29 12.34 -1.22
N VAL A 237 -1.60 12.07 -1.19
CA VAL A 237 -2.22 10.95 -0.48
C VAL A 237 -3.17 10.22 -1.41
N TYR A 238 -2.93 8.94 -1.59
CA TYR A 238 -3.81 8.07 -2.37
C TYR A 238 -3.98 6.72 -1.68
N LEU A 239 -5.08 6.08 -2.00
CA LEU A 239 -5.43 4.76 -1.52
C LEU A 239 -5.18 3.75 -2.63
N ILE A 240 -4.64 2.59 -2.26
CA ILE A 240 -4.56 1.43 -3.14
C ILE A 240 -5.46 0.36 -2.54
N HIS A 241 -6.58 0.12 -3.22
CA HIS A 241 -7.50 -0.96 -2.89
C HIS A 241 -6.89 -2.31 -3.25
N ASN A 242 -7.31 -3.37 -2.57
CA ASN A 242 -6.82 -4.73 -2.81
C ASN A 242 -5.29 -4.88 -2.79
N MET A 243 -4.57 -4.04 -2.03
CA MET A 243 -3.12 -4.09 -1.99
C MET A 243 -2.63 -5.44 -1.45
N LEU A 244 -3.25 -5.88 -0.35
CA LEU A 244 -3.07 -7.22 0.20
C LEU A 244 -4.38 -8.01 0.10
N THR A 245 -4.24 -9.29 -0.22
CA THR A 245 -5.32 -10.26 -0.10
C THR A 245 -5.65 -10.52 1.37
N SER A 246 -6.84 -11.05 1.64
CA SER A 246 -7.26 -11.37 3.01
C SER A 246 -6.32 -12.39 3.66
N GLU A 247 -5.84 -13.36 2.89
CA GLU A 247 -4.92 -14.41 3.32
C GLU A 247 -3.53 -13.85 3.68
N GLU A 248 -3.04 -12.88 2.89
CA GLU A 248 -1.78 -12.20 3.17
C GLU A 248 -1.86 -11.35 4.45
N CYS A 249 -2.97 -10.66 4.67
CA CYS A 249 -3.21 -9.95 5.93
C CYS A 249 -3.15 -10.91 7.12
N ASP A 250 -3.84 -12.05 7.04
CA ASP A 250 -3.88 -13.04 8.12
C ASP A 250 -2.50 -13.66 8.36
N GLU A 251 -1.73 -13.91 7.30
CA GLU A 251 -0.36 -14.42 7.41
C GLU A 251 0.58 -13.40 8.07
N LEU A 252 0.47 -12.10 7.76
CA LEU A 252 1.22 -11.05 8.46
C LEU A 252 0.88 -11.01 9.96
N LEU A 253 -0.39 -11.14 10.32
CA LEU A 253 -0.83 -11.21 11.71
C LEU A 253 -0.27 -12.44 12.42
N ARG A 254 -0.28 -13.60 11.76
CA ARG A 254 0.32 -14.84 12.28
C ARG A 254 1.83 -14.70 12.49
N MET A 255 2.53 -14.01 11.59
CA MET A 255 3.96 -13.72 11.77
C MET A 255 4.23 -12.78 12.95
N ALA A 256 3.33 -11.86 13.26
CA ALA A 256 3.44 -10.87 14.33
C ALA A 256 2.99 -11.40 15.71
N GLU A 257 2.21 -12.50 15.74
CA GLU A 257 1.65 -13.07 16.96
C GLU A 257 2.74 -13.38 18.02
N GLY A 258 2.47 -12.96 19.27
CA GLY A 258 3.39 -13.15 20.39
C GLY A 258 4.66 -12.27 20.38
N LYS A 259 4.81 -11.35 19.40
CA LYS A 259 6.04 -10.55 19.23
C LYS A 259 5.87 -9.06 19.48
N TYR A 260 4.68 -8.62 19.86
CA TYR A 260 4.40 -7.21 20.15
C TYR A 260 5.13 -6.71 21.40
N GLU A 261 5.65 -5.48 21.33
CA GLU A 261 6.22 -4.73 22.45
C GLU A 261 5.53 -3.37 22.54
N ARG A 262 5.26 -2.91 23.77
CA ARG A 262 4.67 -1.59 24.00
C ARG A 262 5.57 -0.51 23.40
N VAL A 263 5.01 0.35 22.56
CA VAL A 263 5.71 1.55 22.09
C VAL A 263 5.83 2.52 23.28
N ASP A 264 7.07 2.88 23.60
CA ASP A 264 7.41 3.88 24.61
C ASP A 264 8.34 4.92 23.98
N ASP A 265 7.73 5.96 23.43
CA ASP A 265 8.39 7.08 22.77
C ASP A 265 8.65 8.27 23.71
N THR A 266 8.36 8.12 25.01
CA THR A 266 8.54 9.18 26.01
C THR A 266 9.98 9.34 26.47
N LYS A 267 10.82 8.31 26.30
CA LYS A 267 12.14 8.20 26.94
C LYS A 267 13.33 8.70 26.12
N GLY A 268 13.10 9.36 24.98
CA GLY A 268 14.20 9.88 24.14
C GLY A 268 15.02 8.80 23.40
N ASN A 269 14.64 7.52 23.50
CA ASN A 269 15.37 6.43 22.88
C ASN A 269 14.87 6.19 21.46
N ASN A 270 15.69 6.54 20.47
CA ASN A 270 15.43 6.26 19.06
C ASN A 270 15.86 4.84 18.69
N ASN A 271 15.22 4.26 17.69
CA ASN A 271 15.63 3.05 17.01
C ASN A 271 15.53 3.31 15.50
N TYR A 272 16.63 3.81 14.92
CA TYR A 272 16.71 4.18 13.51
C TYR A 272 16.59 2.96 12.58
N LEU A 273 16.91 1.75 13.04
CA LEU A 273 16.74 0.51 12.28
C LEU A 273 15.26 0.14 12.06
N GLU A 274 14.40 0.41 13.03
CA GLU A 274 12.99 -0.03 13.03
C GLU A 274 12.00 1.14 12.88
N ASN A 275 12.49 2.33 12.51
CA ASN A 275 11.71 3.58 12.38
C ASN A 275 10.85 3.86 13.64
N SER A 276 11.45 3.72 14.82
CA SER A 276 10.78 4.00 16.10
C SER A 276 11.51 5.13 16.80
N PHE A 277 10.91 6.31 16.86
CA PHE A 277 11.54 7.52 17.39
C PHE A 277 10.85 7.98 18.65
N ALA A 278 11.62 8.64 19.50
CA ALA A 278 11.06 9.38 20.62
C ALA A 278 10.21 10.54 20.10
N ALA A 279 9.10 10.78 20.79
CA ALA A 279 8.24 11.90 20.49
C ALA A 279 8.95 13.21 20.81
N GLN A 280 8.68 14.25 20.01
CA GLN A 280 9.15 15.60 20.33
C GLN A 280 8.43 16.16 21.57
N ASN A 281 7.23 15.65 21.86
CA ASN A 281 6.42 16.05 23.00
C ASN A 281 6.71 15.18 24.24
N LYS A 282 6.73 15.81 25.43
CA LYS A 282 7.00 15.13 26.72
C LYS A 282 6.01 14.00 27.06
N GLY A 283 4.86 13.95 26.39
CA GLY A 283 3.79 12.97 26.65
C GLY A 283 3.75 11.78 25.68
N GLY A 284 4.73 11.63 24.78
CA GLY A 284 4.69 10.62 23.72
C GLY A 284 3.74 10.98 22.59
N ASP A 285 3.87 10.34 21.43
CA ASP A 285 2.91 10.42 20.34
C ASP A 285 2.02 9.17 20.33
N ALA A 286 2.58 8.00 20.69
CA ALA A 286 1.87 6.74 20.82
C ALA A 286 1.04 6.67 22.11
N ILE A 287 -0.24 6.29 21.99
CA ILE A 287 -1.12 6.02 23.12
C ILE A 287 -1.52 4.55 23.07
N ASN A 288 -1.05 3.75 24.04
CA ASN A 288 -1.39 2.31 24.19
C ASN A 288 -1.17 1.41 22.95
N VAL A 289 -0.29 1.80 22.03
CA VAL A 289 0.02 1.01 20.83
C VAL A 289 1.10 -0.02 21.15
N ASP A 290 0.89 -1.27 20.73
CA ASP A 290 1.94 -2.29 20.73
C ASP A 290 2.45 -2.51 19.30
N ARG A 291 3.75 -2.77 19.12
CA ARG A 291 4.42 -2.85 17.83
C ARG A 291 5.34 -4.06 17.74
N THR A 292 5.49 -4.61 16.55
CA THR A 292 6.57 -5.54 16.23
C THR A 292 7.16 -5.24 14.86
N TYR A 293 8.45 -5.51 14.69
CA TYR A 293 9.15 -5.36 13.42
C TYR A 293 9.49 -6.74 12.88
N LEU A 294 9.06 -7.04 11.66
CA LEU A 294 9.23 -8.35 11.04
C LEU A 294 10.53 -8.38 10.24
N TRP A 295 11.67 -8.62 10.90
CA TRP A 295 12.98 -8.72 10.23
C TRP A 295 13.03 -9.93 9.29
N LYS A 296 12.85 -9.70 7.99
CA LYS A 296 12.76 -10.71 6.95
C LYS A 296 13.68 -10.39 5.77
N GLY A 297 13.73 -9.13 5.35
CA GLY A 297 14.54 -8.65 4.24
C GLY A 297 14.51 -9.56 3.02
N GLY A 298 15.66 -9.74 2.37
CA GLY A 298 15.83 -10.59 1.18
C GLY A 298 15.81 -12.10 1.44
N ILE A 299 15.69 -12.55 2.68
CA ILE A 299 15.45 -13.97 3.03
C ILE A 299 13.97 -14.21 3.41
N ALA A 300 13.10 -13.27 3.05
CA ALA A 300 11.67 -13.36 3.14
C ALA A 300 11.13 -14.70 2.62
N GLY A 301 10.11 -15.22 3.31
CA GLY A 301 9.32 -16.34 2.79
C GLY A 301 8.52 -15.91 1.56
N LYS A 302 8.00 -16.89 0.80
CA LYS A 302 7.25 -16.66 -0.45
C LYS A 302 6.22 -15.53 -0.33
N VAL A 303 5.42 -15.52 0.73
CA VAL A 303 4.36 -14.52 0.96
C VAL A 303 4.91 -13.09 0.97
N ILE A 304 5.95 -12.79 1.74
CA ILE A 304 6.51 -11.42 1.81
C ILE A 304 7.13 -11.03 0.46
N LYS A 305 7.76 -11.99 -0.24
CA LYS A 305 8.34 -11.73 -1.55
C LYS A 305 7.27 -11.42 -2.60
N ASP A 306 6.19 -12.19 -2.65
CA ASP A 306 5.06 -11.96 -3.55
C ASP A 306 4.41 -10.58 -3.27
N ILE A 307 4.28 -10.21 -1.99
CA ILE A 307 3.81 -8.89 -1.58
C ILE A 307 4.75 -7.81 -2.10
N ASP A 308 6.06 -7.90 -1.83
CA ASP A 308 7.04 -6.89 -2.23
C ASP A 308 7.13 -6.72 -3.76
N GLU A 309 7.04 -7.81 -4.51
CA GLU A 309 6.97 -7.78 -5.97
C GLU A 309 5.70 -7.07 -6.45
N ARG A 310 4.54 -7.34 -5.83
CA ARG A 310 3.29 -6.62 -6.13
C ARG A 310 3.40 -5.14 -5.78
N MET A 311 3.95 -4.79 -4.61
CA MET A 311 4.16 -3.40 -4.23
C MET A 311 5.04 -2.69 -5.25
N SER A 312 6.11 -3.36 -5.69
CA SER A 312 7.04 -2.82 -6.68
C SER A 312 6.37 -2.58 -8.03
N GLN A 313 5.54 -3.51 -8.49
CA GLN A 313 4.78 -3.37 -9.74
C GLN A 313 3.73 -2.26 -9.69
N VAL A 314 3.01 -2.15 -8.57
CA VAL A 314 1.91 -1.18 -8.41
C VAL A 314 2.45 0.23 -8.16
N MET A 315 3.44 0.38 -7.27
CA MET A 315 3.96 1.69 -6.87
C MET A 315 5.16 2.17 -7.69
N GLY A 316 5.78 1.29 -8.49
CA GLY A 316 6.94 1.62 -9.32
C GLY A 316 8.29 1.73 -8.58
N PHE A 317 8.35 1.44 -7.27
CA PHE A 317 9.61 1.46 -6.52
C PHE A 317 10.29 0.08 -6.52
N PRO A 318 11.61 -0.01 -6.70
CA PRO A 318 12.31 -1.29 -6.60
C PRO A 318 12.25 -1.87 -5.18
N THR A 319 12.23 -3.21 -5.06
CA THR A 319 12.11 -3.89 -3.76
C THR A 319 13.21 -3.54 -2.75
N GLU A 320 14.37 -3.10 -3.25
CA GLU A 320 15.52 -2.66 -2.48
C GLU A 320 15.23 -1.43 -1.61
N HIS A 321 14.26 -0.60 -2.02
CA HIS A 321 13.94 0.65 -1.35
C HIS A 321 12.94 0.48 -0.21
N TYR A 322 12.28 -0.68 -0.11
CA TYR A 322 11.32 -0.89 0.95
C TYR A 322 11.97 -1.33 2.26
N SER A 323 11.39 -0.86 3.37
CA SER A 323 11.64 -1.43 4.70
C SER A 323 10.98 -2.80 4.86
N ASP A 324 11.39 -3.54 5.89
CA ASP A 324 10.57 -4.63 6.41
C ASP A 324 9.27 -4.09 7.04
N PHE A 325 8.30 -4.98 7.27
CA PHE A 325 7.01 -4.60 7.84
C PHE A 325 7.10 -4.29 9.34
N GLN A 326 6.52 -3.16 9.71
CA GLN A 326 6.20 -2.81 11.09
C GLN A 326 4.71 -3.07 11.34
N VAL A 327 4.38 -4.04 12.20
CA VAL A 327 3.00 -4.37 12.53
C VAL A 327 2.63 -3.75 13.86
N ASN A 328 1.66 -2.83 13.83
CA ASN A 328 1.10 -2.16 15.00
C ASN A 328 -0.25 -2.77 15.38
N LYS A 329 -0.47 -2.93 16.68
CA LYS A 329 -1.70 -3.40 17.30
C LYS A 329 -2.27 -2.30 18.19
N TYR A 330 -3.51 -1.94 17.92
CA TYR A 330 -4.27 -0.92 18.63
C TYR A 330 -5.43 -1.61 19.36
N VAL A 331 -5.53 -1.36 20.66
CA VAL A 331 -6.66 -1.77 21.51
C VAL A 331 -7.54 -0.56 21.83
N SER A 332 -8.66 -0.75 22.52
CA SER A 332 -9.53 0.37 22.93
C SER A 332 -8.75 1.52 23.58
N GLY A 333 -8.99 2.74 23.10
CA GLY A 333 -8.31 3.97 23.53
C GLY A 333 -6.89 4.14 22.98
N SER A 334 -6.43 3.24 22.10
CA SER A 334 -5.12 3.37 21.45
C SER A 334 -5.21 4.29 20.25
N GLY A 335 -4.15 5.04 19.98
CA GLY A 335 -4.04 5.95 18.85
C GLY A 335 -2.65 6.55 18.74
N TYR A 336 -2.45 7.40 17.73
CA TYR A 336 -1.27 8.23 17.58
C TYR A 336 -1.69 9.68 17.47
N ARG A 337 -1.06 10.55 18.27
CA ARG A 337 -1.17 12.00 18.11
C ARG A 337 -0.60 12.47 16.76
N PRO A 338 -0.94 13.70 16.30
CA PRO A 338 -0.42 14.25 15.06
C PRO A 338 1.11 14.19 15.00
N ARG A 339 1.63 13.53 13.96
CA ARG A 339 3.07 13.27 13.79
C ARG A 339 3.47 13.19 12.32
N PHE A 340 4.78 13.10 12.10
CA PHE A 340 5.40 12.89 10.81
C PHE A 340 6.16 11.56 10.81
N ASP A 341 6.26 10.91 9.65
CA ASP A 341 7.05 9.70 9.45
C ASP A 341 8.43 10.07 8.88
N ILE A 342 9.33 10.50 9.78
CA ILE A 342 10.69 10.93 9.43
C ILE A 342 11.72 9.96 10.00
N ASN A 343 12.70 9.58 9.19
CA ASN A 343 13.92 8.92 9.64
C ASN A 343 15.13 9.53 8.92
N GLU A 344 15.87 10.39 9.61
CA GLU A 344 17.05 11.08 9.08
C GLU A 344 18.19 10.12 8.66
N ALA A 345 18.22 8.90 9.21
CA ALA A 345 19.23 7.91 8.86
C ALA A 345 18.97 7.23 7.50
N ASN A 346 17.70 7.10 7.10
CA ASN A 346 17.32 6.32 5.92
C ASN A 346 16.60 7.13 4.83
N GLY A 347 16.13 8.35 5.12
CA GLY A 347 15.43 9.22 4.17
C GLY A 347 14.14 8.59 3.66
N ILE A 348 13.10 8.55 4.49
CA ILE A 348 11.79 8.01 4.10
C ILE A 348 11.12 8.99 3.11
N MET A 349 10.95 8.55 1.86
CA MET A 349 10.26 9.30 0.81
C MET A 349 8.74 9.14 0.85
N ALA A 350 8.27 7.93 1.20
CA ALA A 350 6.85 7.63 1.27
C ALA A 350 6.56 6.59 2.34
N THR A 351 5.36 6.64 2.90
CA THR A 351 4.87 5.67 3.88
C THR A 351 3.68 4.95 3.28
N VAL A 352 3.71 3.62 3.37
CA VAL A 352 2.58 2.74 3.05
C VAL A 352 1.99 2.21 4.35
N THR A 353 0.74 2.57 4.62
CA THR A 353 -0.03 2.12 5.78
C THR A 353 -1.12 1.17 5.33
N ILE A 354 -1.03 -0.10 5.69
CA ILE A 354 -1.96 -1.15 5.24
C ILE A 354 -2.79 -1.62 6.42
N PHE A 355 -4.11 -1.60 6.30
CA PHE A 355 -5.02 -2.12 7.31
C PHE A 355 -5.15 -3.65 7.18
N LEU A 356 -4.89 -4.39 8.26
CA LEU A 356 -4.90 -5.86 8.25
C LEU A 356 -6.25 -6.47 8.65
N ASN A 357 -7.20 -5.64 9.08
CA ASN A 357 -8.55 -6.04 9.42
C ASN A 357 -9.54 -4.87 9.26
N ASP A 358 -10.82 -5.21 9.15
CA ASP A 358 -11.89 -4.22 9.14
C ASP A 358 -12.19 -3.70 10.54
N ILE A 359 -12.57 -2.42 10.61
CA ILE A 359 -13.11 -1.79 11.81
C ILE A 359 -14.55 -1.35 11.51
N PRO A 360 -15.52 -1.71 12.38
CA PRO A 360 -16.90 -1.23 12.22
C PRO A 360 -16.98 0.28 12.24
N GLU A 361 -17.92 0.83 11.47
CA GLU A 361 -18.12 2.28 11.43
C GLU A 361 -18.54 2.82 12.80
N GLY A 362 -17.98 3.97 13.18
CA GLY A 362 -18.23 4.59 14.48
C GLY A 362 -17.40 4.01 15.64
N HIS A 363 -16.54 3.01 15.40
CA HIS A 363 -15.63 2.48 16.41
C HIS A 363 -14.27 3.20 16.47
N GLY A 364 -14.12 4.33 15.80
CA GLY A 364 -12.89 5.12 15.77
C GLY A 364 -11.73 4.43 15.01
N GLY A 365 -10.50 4.84 15.31
CA GLY A 365 -9.29 4.25 14.73
C GLY A 365 -8.97 4.72 13.30
N GLU A 366 -9.60 5.78 12.80
CA GLU A 366 -9.36 6.34 11.47
C GLU A 366 -7.98 7.01 11.35
N LEU A 367 -7.45 7.03 10.14
CA LEU A 367 -6.24 7.79 9.80
C LEU A 367 -6.67 9.15 9.24
N VAL A 368 -6.21 10.23 9.88
CA VAL A 368 -6.64 11.60 9.56
C VAL A 368 -5.45 12.44 9.10
N PHE A 369 -5.69 13.22 8.05
CA PHE A 369 -4.82 14.29 7.59
C PHE A 369 -5.53 15.64 7.84
N PRO A 370 -5.25 16.31 8.97
CA PRO A 370 -6.13 17.34 9.54
C PRO A 370 -6.11 18.69 8.80
N LYS A 371 -5.08 19.00 8.01
CA LYS A 371 -5.07 20.20 7.16
C LYS A 371 -4.08 20.07 5.99
N PRO A 372 -4.54 19.68 4.80
CA PRO A 372 -3.72 19.62 3.60
C PRO A 372 -3.51 21.03 3.03
N GLY A 373 -2.42 21.68 3.42
CA GLY A 373 -2.05 23.02 2.91
C GLY A 373 -3.08 24.14 3.17
N ASP A 374 -3.04 25.18 2.34
CA ASP A 374 -3.79 26.44 2.54
C ASP A 374 -5.25 26.42 2.01
N ALA A 375 -5.75 25.33 1.40
CA ALA A 375 -7.04 25.39 0.68
C ALA A 375 -7.91 24.11 0.62
N GLY A 376 -7.55 22.99 1.26
CA GLY A 376 -8.32 21.72 1.17
C GLY A 376 -9.12 21.35 2.42
N ASP A 377 -10.21 20.59 2.24
CA ASP A 377 -10.92 19.91 3.33
C ASP A 377 -10.04 18.80 3.94
N PRO A 378 -10.08 18.59 5.27
CA PRO A 378 -9.34 17.50 5.91
C PRO A 378 -9.76 16.12 5.38
N VAL A 379 -8.80 15.19 5.30
CA VAL A 379 -9.04 13.82 4.81
C VAL A 379 -9.13 12.86 5.99
N LEU A 380 -10.14 12.00 5.99
CA LEU A 380 -10.35 10.95 6.99
C LEU A 380 -10.50 9.60 6.29
N ILE A 381 -9.66 8.65 6.67
CA ILE A 381 -9.59 7.33 6.03
C ILE A 381 -10.00 6.25 7.02
N ARG A 382 -11.05 5.51 6.68
CA ARG A 382 -11.58 4.39 7.45
C ARG A 382 -10.77 3.11 7.20
N PRO A 383 -10.45 2.34 8.25
CA PRO A 383 -9.76 1.05 8.09
C PRO A 383 -10.62 0.02 7.34
N LYS A 384 -10.08 -0.51 6.25
CA LYS A 384 -10.66 -1.64 5.49
C LYS A 384 -9.58 -2.68 5.22
N LYS A 385 -9.86 -3.95 5.47
CA LYS A 385 -8.87 -5.02 5.32
C LYS A 385 -8.28 -5.03 3.90
N GLY A 386 -6.95 -5.05 3.80
CA GLY A 386 -6.22 -5.10 2.53
C GLY A 386 -6.04 -3.73 1.84
N LEU A 387 -6.71 -2.68 2.33
CA LEU A 387 -6.55 -1.31 1.83
C LEU A 387 -5.21 -0.73 2.29
N ALA A 388 -4.44 -0.17 1.36
CA ALA A 388 -3.24 0.58 1.64
C ALA A 388 -3.47 2.08 1.45
N VAL A 389 -2.95 2.88 2.37
CA VAL A 389 -2.85 4.34 2.25
C VAL A 389 -1.40 4.67 2.02
N VAL A 390 -1.12 5.38 0.92
CA VAL A 390 0.22 5.88 0.62
C VAL A 390 0.21 7.38 0.76
N HIS A 391 1.17 7.91 1.52
CA HIS A 391 1.48 9.33 1.52
C HIS A 391 2.96 9.56 1.24
N HIS A 392 3.27 10.57 0.43
CA HIS A 392 4.65 10.96 0.15
C HIS A 392 5.13 11.96 1.20
N ASN A 393 6.19 11.60 1.92
CA ASN A 393 6.81 12.42 2.97
C ASN A 393 7.70 13.54 2.43
N THR A 394 8.08 13.45 1.16
CA THR A 394 8.92 14.43 0.48
C THR A 394 8.30 14.89 -0.83
N ASP A 395 8.63 16.11 -1.25
CA ASP A 395 8.27 16.62 -2.57
C ASP A 395 9.19 16.09 -3.69
N GLU A 396 9.02 16.62 -4.91
CA GLU A 396 9.81 16.25 -6.09
C GLU A 396 11.31 16.57 -5.97
N ASN A 397 11.69 17.48 -5.07
CA ASN A 397 13.08 17.84 -4.77
C ASN A 397 13.65 17.04 -3.59
N TYR A 398 12.90 16.08 -3.06
CA TYR A 398 13.21 15.31 -1.85
C TYR A 398 13.23 16.16 -0.57
N ASP A 399 12.61 17.35 -0.59
CA ASP A 399 12.45 18.17 0.60
C ASP A 399 11.25 17.67 1.42
N PHE A 400 11.40 17.69 2.74
CA PHE A 400 10.37 17.19 3.65
C PHE A 400 9.08 18.02 3.56
N ASP A 401 7.95 17.35 3.32
CA ASP A 401 6.65 17.99 3.20
C ASP A 401 5.93 18.06 4.55
N GLN A 402 5.85 19.26 5.14
CA GLN A 402 5.17 19.49 6.42
C GLN A 402 3.65 19.31 6.37
N THR A 403 3.06 19.22 5.19
CA THR A 403 1.62 18.98 5.04
C THR A 403 1.26 17.51 5.25
N THR A 404 2.25 16.62 5.36
CA THR A 404 2.12 15.16 5.62
C THR A 404 1.76 14.82 7.06
N LEU A 405 1.48 15.84 7.88
CA LEU A 405 1.05 15.68 9.25
C LEU A 405 -0.18 14.77 9.28
N HIS A 406 -0.09 13.69 10.03
CA HIS A 406 -1.17 12.73 10.13
C HIS A 406 -1.34 12.24 11.56
N GLU A 407 -2.55 11.81 11.87
CA GLU A 407 -2.99 11.34 13.18
C GLU A 407 -3.73 10.01 13.02
N GLU A 408 -3.58 9.09 13.97
CA GLU A 408 -4.47 7.94 14.07
C GLU A 408 -5.40 8.14 15.25
N LEU A 409 -6.68 8.36 14.97
CA LEU A 409 -7.69 8.65 15.98
C LEU A 409 -7.80 7.49 16.99
N PRO A 410 -8.19 7.78 18.24
CA PRO A 410 -8.42 6.75 19.24
C PRO A 410 -9.41 5.67 18.75
N LEU A 411 -9.11 4.42 19.08
CA LEU A 411 -10.03 3.31 18.84
C LEU A 411 -11.14 3.31 19.92
N ASP A 412 -12.35 3.67 19.51
CA ASP A 412 -13.54 3.81 20.35
C ASP A 412 -14.41 2.56 20.25
N GLY A 413 -13.99 1.48 20.91
CA GLY A 413 -14.78 0.24 20.94
C GLY A 413 -14.18 -0.74 21.94
N SER A 414 -14.98 -1.16 22.93
CA SER A 414 -14.50 -1.97 24.05
C SER A 414 -13.96 -3.35 23.67
N SER A 415 -14.33 -3.87 22.50
CA SER A 415 -13.89 -5.19 21.98
C SER A 415 -13.17 -5.15 20.63
N SER A 416 -13.05 -3.97 19.99
CA SER A 416 -12.37 -3.86 18.70
C SER A 416 -10.85 -3.86 18.88
N VAL A 417 -10.14 -4.52 17.95
CA VAL A 417 -8.69 -4.46 17.83
C VAL A 417 -8.37 -4.07 16.39
N LYS A 418 -7.55 -3.05 16.20
CA LYS A 418 -7.06 -2.62 14.88
C LYS A 418 -5.63 -3.08 14.71
N TYR A 419 -5.32 -3.63 13.55
CA TYR A 419 -3.98 -4.02 13.15
C TYR A 419 -3.57 -3.29 11.87
N VAL A 420 -2.36 -2.75 11.88
CA VAL A 420 -1.80 -1.98 10.76
C VAL A 420 -0.41 -2.50 10.45
N ALA A 421 -0.14 -2.80 9.19
CA ALA A 421 1.21 -3.02 8.69
C ALA A 421 1.70 -1.73 8.03
N LYS A 422 2.78 -1.14 8.56
CA LYS A 422 3.50 -0.04 7.93
C LYS A 422 4.72 -0.57 7.18
N LYS A 423 4.93 -0.04 5.98
CA LYS A 423 6.13 -0.23 5.18
C LYS A 423 6.61 1.14 4.69
N PHE A 424 7.91 1.38 4.75
CA PHE A 424 8.50 2.67 4.37
C PHE A 424 9.26 2.53 3.06
N VAL A 425 9.17 3.55 2.21
CA VAL A 425 9.94 3.67 0.97
C VAL A 425 11.11 4.61 1.24
N TYR A 426 12.33 4.12 1.11
CA TYR A 426 13.55 4.88 1.32
C TYR A 426 14.06 5.49 0.02
N LEU A 427 14.71 6.65 0.12
CA LEU A 427 15.39 7.30 -0.99
C LEU A 427 16.50 6.44 -1.57
N ASN A 428 17.28 5.81 -0.69
CA ASN A 428 18.40 4.97 -1.09
C ASN A 428 18.05 3.49 -0.94
N PRO A 429 18.56 2.62 -1.83
CA PRO A 429 18.38 1.18 -1.71
C PRO A 429 19.03 0.67 -0.43
N GLN A 430 18.36 -0.24 0.27
CA GLN A 430 18.92 -0.83 1.47
C GLN A 430 20.12 -1.74 1.14
N PRO A 431 21.23 -1.61 1.89
CA PRO A 431 22.41 -2.43 1.67
C PRO A 431 22.15 -3.89 2.07
N GLN A 432 22.92 -4.82 1.50
CA GLN A 432 22.82 -6.25 1.80
C GLN A 432 23.02 -6.57 3.29
N ALA A 433 23.77 -5.74 4.02
CA ALA A 433 23.92 -5.84 5.47
C ALA A 433 22.56 -5.82 6.19
N MET A 434 21.70 -4.88 5.79
CA MET A 434 20.35 -4.73 6.36
C MET A 434 19.38 -5.75 5.78
N ARG A 435 19.45 -6.03 4.48
CA ARG A 435 18.50 -6.94 3.81
C ARG A 435 18.77 -8.42 4.05
N ILE A 436 20.00 -8.83 4.34
CA ILE A 436 20.36 -10.26 4.44
C ILE A 436 20.92 -10.58 5.81
N VAL A 437 21.97 -9.87 6.24
CA VAL A 437 22.72 -10.24 7.45
C VAL A 437 21.90 -10.05 8.72
N LEU A 438 21.26 -8.88 8.90
CA LEU A 438 20.42 -8.64 10.08
C LEU A 438 19.21 -9.59 10.16
N PRO A 439 18.46 -9.85 9.07
CA PRO A 439 17.41 -10.87 9.08
C PRO A 439 17.92 -12.27 9.43
N LEU A 440 19.10 -12.69 8.95
CA LEU A 440 19.69 -13.98 9.33
C LEU A 440 20.00 -14.05 10.83
N ILE A 441 20.46 -12.94 11.42
CA ILE A 441 20.72 -12.83 12.86
C ILE A 441 19.40 -12.84 13.65
N ALA A 442 18.34 -12.22 13.13
CA ALA A 442 17.02 -12.15 13.76
C ALA A 442 16.25 -13.47 13.67
N MET A 443 16.50 -14.30 12.65
CA MET A 443 15.83 -15.58 12.39
C MET A 443 15.74 -16.52 13.62
N PRO A 444 16.85 -16.84 14.35
CA PRO A 444 16.77 -17.69 15.54
C PRO A 444 15.97 -17.08 16.69
N PHE A 445 15.76 -15.76 16.69
CA PHE A 445 14.95 -15.04 17.68
C PHE A 445 13.53 -14.76 17.16
N GLY A 446 13.04 -15.61 16.25
CA GLY A 446 11.68 -15.49 15.70
C GLY A 446 11.48 -14.28 14.80
N GLY A 447 12.56 -13.69 14.26
CA GLY A 447 12.51 -12.47 13.44
C GLY A 447 12.58 -11.17 14.24
N LYS A 448 12.94 -11.23 15.53
CA LYS A 448 13.28 -10.05 16.32
C LYS A 448 14.78 -9.80 16.30
N LEU A 449 15.20 -8.58 15.99
CA LEU A 449 16.61 -8.21 16.08
C LEU A 449 17.02 -7.96 17.54
N PRO A 450 18.14 -8.52 18.02
CA PRO A 450 18.65 -8.21 19.36
C PRO A 450 18.94 -6.70 19.54
N LYS A 451 18.51 -6.13 20.69
CA LYS A 451 18.63 -4.68 20.98
C LYS A 451 20.06 -4.13 20.97
N VAL A 452 21.08 -5.00 21.00
CA VAL A 452 22.49 -4.59 20.86
C VAL A 452 22.77 -3.91 19.53
N PHE A 453 22.06 -4.27 18.45
CA PHE A 453 22.28 -3.69 17.13
C PHE A 453 21.72 -2.27 17.01
N SER A 454 20.51 -2.02 17.53
CA SER A 454 19.96 -0.66 17.58
C SER A 454 20.77 0.23 18.53
N MET A 455 21.21 -0.29 19.67
CA MET A 455 22.12 0.43 20.58
C MET A 455 23.45 0.77 19.93
N LEU A 456 24.05 -0.16 19.18
CA LEU A 456 25.29 0.07 18.43
C LEU A 456 25.09 1.16 17.37
N GLN A 457 24.01 1.09 16.59
CA GLN A 457 23.74 2.11 15.57
C GLN A 457 23.56 3.49 16.20
N ASN A 458 22.79 3.60 17.28
CA ASN A 458 22.59 4.86 18.00
C ASN A 458 23.91 5.44 18.49
N LEU A 459 24.79 4.61 19.08
CA LEU A 459 26.10 5.04 19.56
C LEU A 459 26.96 5.57 18.41
N LEU A 460 26.95 4.89 17.25
CA LEU A 460 27.69 5.35 16.08
C LEU A 460 27.13 6.68 15.56
N ILE A 461 25.80 6.83 15.51
CA ILE A 461 25.14 8.07 15.09
C ILE A 461 25.50 9.22 16.03
N GLU A 462 25.41 9.02 17.34
CA GLU A 462 25.77 10.03 18.35
C GLU A 462 27.23 10.47 18.20
N LYS A 463 28.14 9.54 17.89
CA LYS A 463 29.57 9.81 17.80
C LYS A 463 30.04 10.39 16.47
N PHE A 464 29.44 9.98 15.36
CA PHE A 464 29.97 10.24 14.00
C PHE A 464 28.97 10.92 13.05
N GLY A 465 27.72 11.15 13.49
CA GLY A 465 26.64 11.63 12.65
C GLY A 465 26.08 10.56 11.70
N PHE A 466 24.93 10.82 11.09
CA PHE A 466 24.17 9.83 10.31
C PHE A 466 24.97 9.16 9.18
N ALA A 467 25.54 9.94 8.27
CA ALA A 467 26.19 9.40 7.07
C ALA A 467 27.40 8.51 7.41
N THR A 468 28.26 8.94 8.32
CA THR A 468 29.45 8.18 8.72
C THR A 468 29.10 6.98 9.58
N ALA A 469 28.11 7.12 10.47
CA ALA A 469 27.65 6.05 11.34
C ALA A 469 27.06 4.89 10.55
N ASP A 470 26.24 5.17 9.55
CA ASP A 470 25.65 4.14 8.69
C ASP A 470 26.74 3.35 7.95
N LEU A 471 27.72 4.04 7.35
CA LEU A 471 28.87 3.39 6.70
C LEU A 471 29.65 2.46 7.65
N TYR A 472 29.90 2.89 8.89
CA TYR A 472 30.59 2.05 9.88
C TYR A 472 29.72 0.89 10.35
N PHE A 473 28.44 1.12 10.59
CA PHE A 473 27.51 0.08 11.00
C PHE A 473 27.42 -1.01 9.94
N GLN A 474 27.26 -0.64 8.67
CA GLN A 474 27.27 -1.58 7.54
C GLN A 474 28.58 -2.39 7.48
N LYS A 475 29.74 -1.75 7.62
CA LYS A 475 31.04 -2.46 7.66
C LYS A 475 31.11 -3.45 8.81
N ILE A 476 30.63 -3.08 10.00
CA ILE A 476 30.63 -3.99 11.15
C ILE A 476 29.72 -5.19 10.88
N VAL A 477 28.49 -4.95 10.44
CA VAL A 477 27.51 -6.01 10.18
C VAL A 477 27.98 -6.95 9.06
N THR A 478 28.55 -6.43 7.98
CA THR A 478 29.09 -7.25 6.87
C THR A 478 30.29 -8.12 7.27
N MET A 479 31.03 -7.76 8.33
CA MET A 479 32.12 -8.59 8.85
C MET A 479 31.64 -9.74 9.73
N ILE A 480 30.40 -9.70 10.26
CA ILE A 480 29.88 -10.75 11.17
C ILE A 480 29.91 -12.14 10.53
N PRO A 481 29.40 -12.36 9.29
CA PRO A 481 29.47 -13.67 8.65
C PRO A 481 30.90 -14.18 8.46
N ILE A 482 31.84 -13.27 8.13
CA ILE A 482 33.25 -13.61 7.93
C ILE A 482 33.88 -14.05 9.26
N LEU A 483 33.65 -13.31 10.34
CA LEU A 483 34.12 -13.66 11.68
C LEU A 483 33.53 -15.00 12.15
N PHE A 484 32.27 -15.26 11.85
CA PHE A 484 31.62 -16.53 12.17
C PHE A 484 32.24 -17.71 11.42
N LEU A 485 32.55 -17.56 10.12
CA LEU A 485 33.26 -18.56 9.34
C LEU A 485 34.67 -18.84 9.86
N ILE A 486 35.40 -17.79 10.26
CA ILE A 486 36.73 -17.92 10.89
C ILE A 486 36.63 -18.68 12.22
N LEU A 487 35.60 -18.42 13.01
CA LEU A 487 35.37 -19.08 14.29
C LEU A 487 35.02 -20.57 14.09
N ILE A 488 34.18 -20.90 13.11
CA ILE A 488 33.91 -22.29 12.72
C ILE A 488 35.20 -22.98 12.26
N ALA A 489 35.97 -22.37 11.35
CA ALA A 489 37.22 -22.94 10.86
C ALA A 489 38.23 -23.19 12.00
N SER A 490 38.33 -22.24 12.93
CA SER A 490 39.19 -22.37 14.12
C SER A 490 38.71 -23.48 15.06
N GLY A 491 37.39 -23.63 15.23
CA GLY A 491 36.78 -24.70 16.01
C GLY A 491 37.00 -26.08 15.39
N VAL A 492 36.80 -26.21 14.07
CA VAL A 492 37.07 -27.45 13.32
C VAL A 492 38.56 -27.80 13.38
N SER A 493 39.45 -26.83 13.17
CA SER A 493 40.90 -27.03 13.29
C SER A 493 41.29 -27.51 14.70
N SER A 494 40.70 -26.91 15.74
CA SER A 494 40.93 -27.30 17.13
C SER A 494 40.40 -28.71 17.44
N PHE A 495 39.23 -29.05 16.92
CA PHE A 495 38.63 -30.38 17.07
C PHE A 495 39.45 -31.47 16.37
N VAL A 496 39.87 -31.22 15.13
CA VAL A 496 40.74 -32.14 14.36
C VAL A 496 42.10 -32.30 15.04
N SER A 497 42.70 -31.20 15.51
CA SER A 497 43.96 -31.25 16.27
C SER A 497 43.82 -32.08 17.56
N ASN A 498 42.71 -31.94 18.28
CA ASN A 498 42.44 -32.71 19.49
C ASN A 498 42.15 -34.20 19.20
N GLN A 499 41.45 -34.52 18.10
CA GLN A 499 41.28 -35.92 17.68
C GLN A 499 42.60 -36.57 17.26
N MET A 500 43.46 -35.84 16.53
CA MET A 500 44.79 -36.33 16.17
C MET A 500 45.63 -36.61 17.42
N LYS A 501 45.64 -35.69 18.40
CA LYS A 501 46.30 -35.91 19.70
C LYS A 501 45.74 -37.10 20.48
N GLN A 502 44.42 -37.31 20.49
CA GLN A 502 43.81 -38.49 21.11
C GLN A 502 44.17 -39.79 20.38
N SER A 503 44.26 -39.77 19.05
CA SER A 503 44.70 -40.94 18.27
C SER A 503 46.18 -41.27 18.49
N ASP A 504 47.02 -40.25 18.67
CA ASP A 504 48.42 -40.43 19.04
C ASP A 504 48.55 -41.01 20.45
N ASP A 505 47.76 -40.52 21.43
CA ASP A 505 47.73 -41.07 22.81
C ASP A 505 47.16 -42.50 22.89
N GLU A 506 46.18 -42.87 22.06
CA GLU A 506 45.70 -44.26 21.96
C GLU A 506 46.71 -45.18 21.29
N SER A 507 47.45 -44.69 20.28
CA SER A 507 48.54 -45.43 19.65
C SER A 507 49.69 -45.68 20.65
N ASP A 508 49.96 -44.71 21.53
CA ASP A 508 51.01 -44.79 22.53
C ASP A 508 50.61 -45.62 23.78
N LYS A 509 49.30 -45.70 24.09
CA LYS A 509 48.76 -46.69 25.04
C LYS A 509 48.77 -48.11 24.48
N LYS A 510 48.51 -48.31 23.18
CA LYS A 510 48.63 -49.63 22.52
C LYS A 510 50.09 -50.08 22.38
N SER A 511 51.04 -49.16 22.16
CA SER A 511 52.48 -49.46 22.15
C SER A 511 52.95 -49.94 23.54
N LYS A 512 52.56 -49.24 24.62
CA LYS A 512 52.88 -49.64 26.01
C LYS A 512 52.22 -50.96 26.46
N LYS A 513 51.03 -51.30 25.95
CA LYS A 513 50.36 -52.59 26.24
C LYS A 513 50.97 -53.78 25.47
N LYS A 514 51.61 -53.54 24.32
CA LYS A 514 52.39 -54.57 23.58
C LYS A 514 53.74 -54.84 24.24
N VAL A 515 54.40 -53.82 24.80
CA VAL A 515 55.69 -53.99 25.50
C VAL A 515 55.56 -54.79 26.81
N SER A 516 54.38 -54.79 27.47
CA SER A 516 54.16 -55.61 28.67
C SER A 516 53.79 -57.07 28.38
N SER A 517 53.28 -57.42 27.19
CA SER A 517 52.98 -58.81 26.82
C SER A 517 54.16 -59.56 26.18
N GLU A 518 55.18 -58.86 25.67
CA GLU A 518 56.40 -59.48 25.12
C GLU A 518 57.44 -59.93 26.17
N LYS A 519 57.27 -59.56 27.46
CA LYS A 519 58.17 -60.00 28.54
C LYS A 519 57.85 -61.37 29.15
N ASN A 520 56.79 -62.06 28.71
CA ASN A 520 56.33 -63.32 29.31
C ASN A 520 56.27 -64.51 28.35
N GLY A 521 57.22 -64.62 27.42
CA GLY A 521 57.29 -65.79 26.53
C GLY A 521 58.66 -66.04 25.91
N LYS A 522 59.54 -66.78 26.60
CA LYS A 522 60.43 -67.81 26.01
C LYS A 522 61.22 -68.61 27.06
N SER A 523 60.60 -69.71 27.48
CA SER A 523 61.12 -71.08 27.60
C SER A 523 62.65 -71.33 27.61
N LYS A 524 63.12 -71.85 28.76
CA LYS A 524 63.89 -73.10 28.99
C LYS A 524 64.87 -73.57 27.90
N THR A 525 66.16 -73.67 28.28
CA THR A 525 67.07 -74.72 27.79
C THR A 525 67.87 -75.31 28.97
N LYS A 526 67.81 -76.65 29.12
CA LYS A 526 68.44 -77.47 30.16
C LYS A 526 69.96 -77.61 29.93
N SER A 527 70.78 -77.44 30.97
CA SER A 527 72.16 -77.94 30.99
C SER A 527 72.21 -79.31 31.67
N LYS A 528 72.81 -80.30 30.99
CA LYS A 528 73.14 -81.64 31.49
C LYS A 528 74.57 -81.56 32.06
N LYS A 529 74.76 -81.89 33.34
CA LYS A 529 76.09 -82.05 33.97
C LYS A 529 76.32 -83.54 34.21
N ARG A 530 77.47 -84.04 33.76
CA ARG A 530 78.06 -85.33 34.13
C ARG A 530 78.89 -85.13 35.41
N ASP A 531 78.91 -86.20 36.19
CA ASP A 531 79.70 -86.53 37.38
C ASP A 531 79.42 -85.76 38.68
#